data_AF-A0A060C258-F1
#
_entry.id   AF-A0A060C258-F1
#
_cell.length_a   1.000
_cell.length_b   1.000
_cell.length_c   1.000
_cell.angle_alpha   90.00
_cell.angle_beta   90.00
_cell.angle_gamma   90.00
#
_symmetry.space_group_name_H-M   'P 1'
#
loop_
_entity.id
_entity.type
_entity.pdbx_description
1 polymer ?
#
loop_
_entity_poly.entity_id
_entity_poly.type
_entity_poly.pdbx_seq_one_letter_code
_entity_poly.pdbx_strand_id
1 'polypeptide(L)' 'MTVYSFNLGIGWASSGVEYAQAYRAKVLRELKQPAKFIFTDLIYMKISKILREILAF' A
#
# COMPACT_ATOMS: atom_id res chain seq x y z
N MET A 1 17.50 7.72 -1.59
CA MET A 1 16.69 7.18 -2.71
C MET A 1 15.30 6.85 -2.19
N THR A 2 14.24 7.07 -2.96
CA THR A 2 12.85 6.81 -2.54
C THR A 2 12.20 5.83 -3.50
N VAL A 3 11.55 4.79 -2.96
CA VAL A 3 10.84 3.78 -3.77
C VAL A 3 9.40 4.22 -3.97
N TYR A 4 8.94 4.31 -5.22
CA TYR A 4 7.56 4.65 -5.56
C TYR A 4 6.86 3.41 -6.13
N SER A 5 5.78 2.97 -5.51
CA SER A 5 4.94 1.86 -5.96
C SER A 5 3.58 2.40 -6.38
N PHE A 6 3.15 2.07 -7.60
CA PHE A 6 1.87 2.48 -8.17
C PHE A 6 0.95 1.27 -8.28
N ASN A 7 -0.32 1.46 -7.92
CA ASN A 7 -1.40 0.51 -8.15
C ASN A 7 -2.67 1.30 -8.52
N LEU A 8 -3.64 0.65 -9.14
CA LEU A 8 -4.89 1.30 -9.56
C LEU A 8 -5.73 1.66 -8.33
N GLY A 9 -6.12 0.65 -7.54
CA GLY A 9 -7.04 0.85 -6.43
C GLY A 9 -6.80 -0.09 -5.28
N ILE A 10 -7.63 0.05 -4.24
CA ILE A 10 -7.61 -0.79 -3.06
C ILE A 10 -8.99 -0.80 -2.43
N GLY A 11 -9.42 -1.98 -1.98
CA GLY A 11 -10.77 -2.20 -1.47
C GLY A 11 -10.82 -3.18 -0.31
N TRP A 12 -12.01 -3.43 0.21
CA TRP A 12 -12.23 -4.30 1.38
C TRP A 12 -11.86 -5.76 1.10
N ALA A 13 -12.27 -6.28 -0.07
CA ALA A 13 -11.83 -7.56 -0.60
C ALA A 13 -10.59 -7.37 -1.50
N SER A 14 -9.47 -7.02 -0.86
CA SER A 14 -8.18 -6.86 -1.53
C SER A 14 -7.67 -8.17 -2.13
N SER A 15 -6.98 -8.10 -3.27
CA SER A 15 -6.36 -9.23 -3.94
C SER A 15 -4.96 -9.51 -3.40
N GLY A 16 -4.34 -10.59 -3.89
CA GLY A 16 -2.94 -10.91 -3.57
C GLY A 16 -1.95 -9.79 -3.90
N VAL A 17 -2.26 -8.90 -4.85
CA VAL A 17 -1.41 -7.75 -5.21
C VAL A 17 -1.31 -6.77 -4.04
N GLU A 18 -2.43 -6.41 -3.43
CA GLU A 18 -2.45 -5.47 -2.30
C GLU A 18 -1.80 -6.09 -1.05
N TYR A 19 -1.96 -7.40 -0.82
CA TYR A 19 -1.25 -8.10 0.25
C TYR A 19 0.27 -8.11 0.02
N ALA A 20 0.73 -8.36 -1.21
CA ALA A 20 2.15 -8.28 -1.55
C ALA A 20 2.69 -6.85 -1.38
N GLN A 21 1.87 -5.83 -1.69
CA GLN A 21 2.22 -4.44 -1.48
C GLN A 21 2.34 -4.08 0.02
N ALA A 22 1.43 -4.57 0.87
CA ALA A 22 1.50 -4.41 2.32
C ALA A 22 2.75 -5.10 2.91
N TYR A 23 3.06 -6.31 2.44
CA TYR A 23 4.28 -7.02 2.84
C TYR A 23 5.53 -6.23 2.44
N ARG A 24 5.59 -5.72 1.20
CA ARG A 24 6.69 -4.86 0.74
C ARG A 24 6.82 -3.59 1.59
N ALA A 25 5.70 -2.95 1.94
CA ALA A 25 5.70 -1.77 2.81
C ALA A 25 6.33 -2.07 4.18
N LYS A 26 5.99 -3.23 4.76
CA LYS A 26 6.59 -3.70 6.02
C LYS A 26 8.10 -3.87 5.91
N VAL A 27 8.57 -4.60 4.90
CA VAL A 27 10.01 -4.83 4.67
C VAL A 27 10.77 -3.52 4.48
N LEU A 28 10.24 -2.59 3.67
CA LEU A 28 10.89 -1.30 3.41
C LEU A 28 10.96 -0.44 4.67
N ARG A 29 9.95 -0.48 5.56
CA ARG A 29 10.00 0.18 6.87
C ARG A 29 11.08 -0.41 7.78
N GLU A 30 11.17 -1.73 7.87
CA GLU A 30 12.20 -2.42 8.66
C GLU A 30 13.62 -2.08 8.18
N LEU A 31 13.79 -1.90 6.87
CA LEU A 31 15.05 -1.48 6.25
C LEU A 31 15.31 0.04 6.33
N LYS A 32 14.40 0.82 6.93
CA LYS A 32 14.45 2.30 6.96
C LYS A 32 14.56 2.92 5.56
N GLN A 33 14.04 2.24 4.54
CA GLN A 33 14.09 2.68 3.15
C GLN A 33 12.84 3.55 2.86
N PRO A 34 12.99 4.83 2.49
CA PRO A 34 11.85 5.68 2.15
C PRO A 34 11.03 5.09 1.00
N ALA A 35 9.71 5.00 1.21
CA ALA A 35 8.78 4.43 0.24
C ALA A 35 7.47 5.23 0.19
N LYS A 36 6.84 5.28 -0.99
CA LYS A 36 5.53 5.88 -1.24
C LYS A 36 4.67 4.91 -2.07
N PHE A 37 3.42 4.76 -1.66
CA PHE A 37 2.42 3.92 -2.34
C PHE A 37 1.33 4.83 -2.88
N ILE A 38 1.19 4.86 -4.21
CA ILE A 38 0.27 5.73 -4.92
C ILE A 38 -0.84 4.88 -5.54
N PHE A 39 -2.08 5.31 -5.32
CA PHE A 39 -3.28 4.76 -5.94
C PHE A 39 -3.85 5.80 -6.88
N THR A 40 -4.17 5.41 -8.11
CA THR A 40 -4.60 6.36 -9.16
C THR A 40 -6.11 6.37 -9.37
N ASP A 41 -6.82 5.35 -8.91
CA ASP A 41 -8.27 5.31 -8.98
C ASP A 41 -8.91 6.12 -7.86
N LEU A 42 -10.11 6.60 -8.14
CA LEU A 42 -10.95 7.28 -7.18
C LEU A 42 -11.57 6.27 -6.21
N ILE A 43 -11.04 6.22 -4.99
CA ILE A 43 -11.50 5.30 -3.94
C ILE A 43 -12.62 5.97 -3.14
N TYR A 44 -13.88 5.64 -3.45
CA TYR A 44 -15.06 6.15 -2.73
C TYR A 44 -15.52 5.27 -1.54
N MET A 45 -14.93 4.08 -1.38
CA MET A 45 -15.33 3.13 -0.34
C MET A 45 -14.50 3.28 0.94
N LYS A 46 -15.02 2.73 2.04
CA LYS A 46 -14.39 2.72 3.36
C LYS A 46 -12.99 2.10 3.29
N ILE A 47 -12.02 2.77 3.93
CA ILE A 47 -10.61 2.35 4.03
C ILE A 47 -10.50 0.87 4.43
N SER A 48 -9.82 0.07 3.59
CA SER A 48 -9.56 -1.34 3.87
C SER A 48 -8.50 -1.51 4.97
N LYS A 49 -8.51 -2.67 5.65
CA LYS A 49 -7.49 -3.01 6.66
C LYS A 49 -6.09 -2.97 6.05
N ILE A 50 -5.92 -3.47 4.83
CA ILE A 50 -4.64 -3.50 4.11
C ILE A 50 -4.16 -2.09 3.75
N LEU A 51 -5.07 -1.18 3.40
CA LEU A 51 -4.68 0.21 3.15
C LEU A 51 -4.05 0.83 4.40
N ARG A 52 -4.55 0.49 5.59
CA ARG A 52 -3.92 0.93 6.86
C ARG A 52 -2.53 0.32 7.04
N GLU A 53 -2.32 -0.94 6.68
CA GLU A 53 -0.99 -1.58 6.79
C GLU A 53 0.03 -1.01 5.80
N ILE A 54 -0.42 -0.62 4.60
CA ILE A 54 0.41 0.04 3.59
C ILE A 54 0.75 1.47 4.03
N LEU A 55 -0.25 2.24 4.48
CA LEU A 55 -0.09 3.65 4.86
C LEU A 55 0.34 3.88 6.30
N ALA A 56 0.43 2.84 7.14
CA ALA A 56 0.81 2.96 8.54
C ALA A 56 2.12 3.76 8.67
N PHE A 57 2.00 4.91 9.33
CA PHE A 57 3.09 5.74 9.83
C PHE A 57 3.74 5.06 11.03
#